data_AF-A0A645CAZ1-F1
#
_entry.id   AF-A0A645CAZ1-F1
#
_cell.length_a   1.000
_cell.length_b   1.000
_cell.length_c   1.000
_cell.angle_alpha   90.00
_cell.angle_beta   90.00
_cell.angle_gamma   90.00
#
_symmetry.space_group_name_H-M   'P 1'
#
loop_
_entity.id
_entity.type
_entity.pdbx_description
1 polymer ?
#
loop_
_entity_poly.entity_id
_entity_poly.type
_entity_poly.pdbx_seq_one_letter_code
_entity_poly.pdbx_strand_id
1 'polypeptide(L)'
;MGHLKGTLDHLAQAMFGEVRTRLRPHYFPFTEPSAEMDLECFVCHGDSVGNPDRPCRTCKSEGWIEWGGCGVVNPRVLKAAGIDTDVYSGFAFGMGVDRTVMFRNNAADLRDFVEGDIRFPRSLQGGAR
;
A
#
# COMPACT_ATOMS: atom_id res chain seq x y z
N MET A 1 -16.47 0.16 7.10
CA MET A 1 -15.60 0.55 5.96
C MET A 1 -15.13 2.01 6.02
N GLY A 2 -15.94 2.98 6.43
CA GLY A 2 -15.51 4.39 6.51
C GLY A 2 -14.23 4.63 7.33
N HIS A 3 -14.13 4.05 8.52
CA HIS A 3 -12.93 4.15 9.37
C HIS A 3 -11.68 3.54 8.72
N LEU A 4 -11.82 2.40 8.04
CA LEU A 4 -10.71 1.76 7.32
C LEU A 4 -10.19 2.68 6.20
N LYS A 5 -11.09 3.18 5.35
CA LYS A 5 -10.71 4.08 4.25
C LYS A 5 -10.04 5.34 4.77
N GLY A 6 -10.62 6.00 5.79
CA GLY A 6 -10.04 7.19 6.39
C GLY A 6 -8.65 6.95 7.01
N THR A 7 -8.46 5.81 7.68
CA THR A 7 -7.15 5.42 8.24
C THR A 7 -6.11 5.23 7.14
N LEU A 8 -6.47 4.52 6.08
CA LEU A 8 -5.56 4.27 4.96
C LEU A 8 -5.25 5.54 4.17
N ASP A 9 -6.22 6.44 4.00
CA ASP A 9 -6.01 7.73 3.34
C ASP A 9 -5.07 8.62 4.14
N HIS A 10 -5.28 8.68 5.45
CA HIS A 10 -4.38 9.40 6.34
C HIS A 10 -2.96 8.84 6.29
N LEU A 11 -2.82 7.52 6.29
CA LEU A 11 -1.52 6.86 6.21
C LEU A 11 -0.84 7.09 4.86
N ALA A 12 -1.59 7.01 3.75
CA ALA A 12 -1.07 7.33 2.41
C ALA A 12 -0.56 8.77 2.34
N GLN A 13 -1.35 9.72 2.87
CA GLN A 13 -0.98 11.13 2.91
C GLN A 13 0.29 11.37 3.73
N ALA A 14 0.41 10.72 4.90
CA ALA A 14 1.57 10.86 5.77
C ALA A 14 2.86 10.29 5.14
N MET A 15 2.73 9.25 4.30
CA MET A 15 3.88 8.56 3.67
C MET A 15 4.31 9.18 2.35
N PHE A 16 3.36 9.62 1.52
CA PHE A 16 3.60 10.04 0.13
C PHE A 16 3.23 11.49 -0.16
N GLY A 17 2.69 12.24 0.80
CA GLY A 17 2.16 13.58 0.56
C GLY A 17 0.81 13.54 -0.13
N GLU A 18 0.48 14.56 -0.92
CA GLU A 18 -0.80 14.62 -1.64
C GLU A 18 -0.90 13.50 -2.69
N VAL A 19 -1.65 12.45 -2.36
CA VAL A 19 -1.81 11.26 -3.20
C VAL A 19 -3.27 10.82 -3.23
N ARG A 20 -3.74 10.45 -4.43
CA ARG A 20 -5.08 9.87 -4.59
C ARG A 20 -5.02 8.37 -4.34
N THR A 21 -6.03 7.85 -3.67
CA THR A 21 -6.13 6.45 -3.30
C THR A 21 -7.44 5.84 -3.80
N ARG A 22 -7.44 4.54 -4.10
CA ARG A 22 -8.67 3.80 -4.41
C ARG A 22 -8.66 2.42 -3.78
N LEU A 23 -9.84 1.94 -3.41
CA LEU A 23 -10.06 0.57 -2.99
C LEU A 23 -10.65 -0.24 -4.14
N ARG A 24 -10.01 -1.36 -4.46
CA ARG A 24 -10.47 -2.30 -5.49
C ARG A 24 -10.88 -3.60 -4.81
N PRO A 25 -12.10 -4.12 -5.03
CA PRO A 25 -12.54 -5.38 -4.41
C PRO A 25 -11.54 -6.52 -4.67
N HIS A 26 -11.25 -7.27 -3.63
CA HIS A 26 -10.37 -8.43 -3.68
C HIS A 26 -10.86 -9.49 -2.68
N TYR A 27 -10.13 -10.60 -2.54
CA TYR A 27 -10.39 -11.64 -1.55
C TYR A 27 -9.14 -11.92 -0.70
N PHE A 28 -9.31 -11.87 0.63
CA PHE A 28 -8.35 -12.38 1.60
C PHE A 28 -9.11 -13.23 2.64
N PRO A 29 -8.64 -14.42 3.02
CA PRO A 29 -9.40 -15.31 3.92
C PRO A 29 -9.72 -14.72 5.30
N PHE A 30 -8.92 -13.76 5.75
CA PHE A 30 -9.01 -13.13 7.07
C PHE A 30 -9.83 -11.83 7.07
N THR A 31 -10.36 -11.38 5.92
CA THR A 31 -11.22 -10.18 5.84
C THR A 31 -12.44 -10.38 4.92
N GLU A 32 -13.58 -9.80 5.29
CA GLU A 32 -14.85 -9.86 4.54
C GLU A 32 -15.75 -8.65 4.90
N PRO A 33 -15.96 -7.67 3.99
CA PRO A 33 -15.38 -7.56 2.64
C PRO A 33 -13.89 -7.25 2.64
N SER A 34 -13.23 -7.61 1.53
CA SER A 34 -11.80 -7.44 1.26
C SER A 34 -11.55 -6.49 0.07
N ALA A 35 -10.44 -5.75 0.11
CA ALA A 35 -10.03 -4.84 -0.95
C ALA A 35 -8.50 -4.68 -1.01
N GLU A 36 -7.98 -4.40 -2.19
CA GLU A 36 -6.63 -3.87 -2.39
C GLU A 36 -6.66 -2.34 -2.39
N MET A 37 -5.64 -1.73 -1.81
CA MET A 37 -5.43 -0.29 -1.81
C MET A 37 -4.39 0.08 -2.87
N ASP A 38 -4.83 0.82 -3.88
CA ASP A 38 -3.96 1.37 -4.91
C ASP A 38 -3.72 2.86 -4.66
N LEU A 39 -2.50 3.32 -4.96
CA LEU A 39 -2.10 4.73 -5.00
C LEU A 39 -2.03 5.21 -6.45
N GLU A 40 -2.47 6.43 -6.73
CA GLU A 40 -2.19 7.06 -8.02
C GLU A 40 -0.67 7.15 -8.21
N CYS A 41 -0.20 6.86 -9.42
CA CYS A 41 1.22 6.82 -9.70
C CYS A 41 1.84 8.21 -9.50
N PHE A 42 2.65 8.36 -8.45
CA PHE A 42 3.34 9.61 -8.12
C PHE A 42 4.48 9.97 -9.10
N VAL A 43 4.77 9.12 -10.10
CA VAL A 43 5.78 9.38 -11.14
C VAL A 43 5.15 9.97 -12.39
N CYS A 44 4.05 9.38 -12.88
CA CYS A 44 3.42 9.83 -14.12
C CYS A 44 2.10 10.57 -13.90
N HIS A 45 1.52 10.53 -12.71
CA HIS A 45 0.21 11.11 -12.39
C HIS A 45 -0.90 10.72 -13.40
N GLY A 46 -0.79 9.52 -13.99
CA GLY A 46 -1.72 9.01 -15.01
C GLY A 46 -1.37 9.37 -16.46
N ASP A 47 -0.37 10.24 -16.72
CA ASP A 47 0.01 10.68 -18.07
C ASP A 47 0.37 9.54 -19.03
N SER A 48 0.82 8.40 -18.49
CA SER A 48 1.21 7.23 -19.26
C SER A 48 0.03 6.37 -19.73
N VAL A 49 -1.16 6.57 -19.16
CA VAL A 49 -2.33 5.73 -19.43
C VAL A 49 -2.79 5.96 -20.86
N GLY A 50 -2.71 4.92 -21.69
CA GLY A 50 -3.06 5.00 -23.11
C GLY A 50 -2.08 5.82 -23.97
N ASN A 51 -0.93 6.22 -23.42
CA ASN A 51 0.08 6.98 -24.14
C ASN A 51 1.35 6.13 -24.41
N PRO A 52 1.51 5.57 -25.62
CA PRO A 52 2.67 4.73 -25.96
C PRO A 52 4.00 5.50 -26.00
N ASP A 53 3.97 6.82 -26.18
CA ASP A 53 5.18 7.66 -26.28
C ASP A 53 5.73 8.08 -24.91
N ARG A 54 4.95 7.88 -23.83
CA ARG A 54 5.35 8.19 -22.45
C ARG A 54 5.11 7.01 -21.50
N PRO A 55 5.78 5.87 -21.70
CA PRO A 55 5.58 4.70 -20.86
C PRO A 55 6.08 4.94 -19.43
N CYS A 56 5.32 4.46 -18.44
CA CYS A 56 5.73 4.51 -17.04
C CYS A 56 6.06 3.10 -16.54
N ARG A 57 7.34 2.86 -16.20
CA ARG A 57 7.77 1.56 -15.66
C ARG A 57 7.19 1.28 -14.27
N THR A 58 7.00 2.31 -13.45
CA THR A 58 6.57 2.18 -12.05
C THR A 58 5.15 1.62 -11.93
N CYS A 59 4.20 2.19 -12.69
CA CYS A 59 2.80 1.71 -12.70
C CYS A 59 2.47 0.83 -13.92
N LYS A 60 3.47 0.42 -14.71
CA LYS A 60 3.30 -0.31 -15.98
C LYS A 60 2.29 0.37 -16.93
N SER A 61 2.30 1.70 -16.94
CA SER A 61 1.36 2.54 -17.68
C SER A 61 -0.12 2.37 -17.33
N GLU A 62 -0.45 1.80 -16.16
CA GLU A 62 -1.84 1.69 -15.67
C GLU A 62 -2.30 2.93 -14.87
N GLY A 63 -1.36 3.79 -14.47
CA GLY A 63 -1.63 5.00 -13.70
C GLY A 63 -1.85 4.76 -12.20
N TRP A 64 -1.89 3.50 -11.75
CA TRP A 64 -2.10 3.12 -10.36
C TRP A 64 -1.01 2.13 -9.91
N ILE A 65 -0.67 2.17 -8.63
CA ILE A 65 0.33 1.30 -8.00
C ILE A 65 -0.34 0.63 -6.81
N GLU A 66 -0.44 -0.70 -6.86
CA GLU A 66 -0.88 -1.51 -5.72
C GLU A 66 0.09 -1.34 -4.54
N TRP A 67 -0.45 -0.96 -3.38
CA TRP A 67 0.31 -0.74 -2.16
C TRP A 67 0.15 -1.86 -1.14
N GLY A 68 -1.06 -2.42 -1.01
CA GLY A 68 -1.32 -3.53 -0.09
C GLY A 68 -2.78 -3.93 -0.01
N GLY A 69 -3.07 -4.89 0.88
CA GLY A 69 -4.39 -5.44 1.11
C GLY A 69 -5.05 -4.90 2.38
N CYS A 70 -6.38 -4.86 2.40
CA CYS A 70 -7.17 -4.45 3.55
C CYS A 70 -8.58 -5.05 3.55
N GLY A 71 -9.29 -4.89 4.67
CA GLY A 71 -10.70 -5.24 4.74
C GLY A 71 -11.26 -5.22 6.17
N VAL A 72 -12.56 -5.53 6.30
CA VAL A 72 -13.19 -5.77 7.60
C VAL A 72 -12.78 -7.16 8.07
N VAL A 73 -12.35 -7.33 9.31
CA VAL A 73 -11.88 -8.63 9.82
C VAL A 73 -13.02 -9.65 9.72
N ASN A 74 -12.73 -10.82 9.18
CA ASN A 74 -13.71 -11.89 9.06
C ASN A 74 -14.22 -12.31 10.46
N PRO A 75 -15.54 -12.42 10.69
CA PRO A 75 -16.08 -12.83 11.99
C PRO A 75 -15.50 -14.14 12.54
N ARG A 76 -15.08 -15.08 11.68
CA ARG A 76 -14.45 -16.33 12.10
C ARG A 76 -13.09 -16.11 12.78
N VAL A 77 -12.34 -15.09 12.38
CA VAL A 77 -11.06 -14.72 12.99
C VAL A 77 -11.29 -14.16 14.39
N LEU A 78 -12.28 -13.27 14.55
CA LEU A 78 -12.64 -12.70 15.85
C LEU A 78 -13.15 -13.77 16.83
N LYS A 79 -14.03 -14.67 16.35
CA LYS A 79 -14.53 -15.80 17.15
C LYS A 79 -13.40 -16.74 17.60
N ALA A 80 -12.45 -17.05 16.72
CA ALA A 80 -11.29 -17.86 17.07
C ALA A 80 -10.38 -17.19 18.13
N ALA A 81 -10.42 -15.86 18.22
CA ALA A 81 -9.71 -15.07 19.24
C ALA A 81 -10.54 -14.82 20.52
N GLY A 82 -11.75 -15.40 20.65
CA GLY A 82 -12.61 -15.21 21.82
C GLY A 82 -13.34 -13.87 21.88
N ILE A 83 -13.50 -13.19 20.73
CA ILE A 83 -14.16 -11.88 20.64
C ILE A 83 -15.61 -12.05 20.16
N ASP A 84 -16.55 -11.42 20.87
CA ASP A 84 -17.96 -11.38 20.49
C ASP A 84 -18.19 -10.46 19.29
N THR A 85 -18.63 -11.05 18.17
CA THR A 85 -18.82 -10.36 16.89
C THR A 85 -20.13 -9.58 16.80
N ASP A 86 -21.07 -9.79 17.73
CA ASP A 86 -22.31 -9.01 17.78
C ASP A 86 -22.08 -7.64 18.44
N VAL A 87 -21.02 -7.54 19.27
CA VAL A 87 -20.60 -6.30 19.94
C VAL A 87 -19.42 -5.64 19.20
N TYR A 88 -18.46 -6.43 18.74
CA TYR A 88 -17.21 -5.92 18.17
C TYR A 88 -17.08 -6.23 16.68
N SER A 89 -16.61 -5.22 15.95
CA SER A 89 -16.11 -5.36 14.58
C SER A 89 -14.69 -4.78 14.50
N GLY A 90 -13.94 -5.16 13.47
CA GLY A 90 -12.59 -4.67 13.27
C GLY A 90 -12.26 -4.52 11.79
N PHE A 91 -11.20 -3.79 11.48
CA PHE A 91 -10.60 -3.78 10.16
C PHE A 91 -9.12 -4.07 10.27
N ALA A 92 -8.55 -4.62 9.20
CA ALA A 92 -7.12 -4.91 9.10
C ALA A 92 -6.60 -4.41 7.75
N PHE A 93 -5.30 -4.12 7.72
CA PHE A 93 -4.57 -3.77 6.52
C PHE A 93 -3.12 -4.20 6.64
N GLY A 94 -2.45 -4.38 5.51
CA GLY A 94 -1.03 -4.74 5.47
C GLY A 94 -0.37 -4.21 4.21
N MET A 95 0.84 -3.67 4.37
CA MET A 95 1.66 -3.13 3.29
C MET A 95 3.08 -3.67 3.43
N GLY A 96 3.72 -3.94 2.28
CA GLY A 96 5.13 -4.29 2.25
C GLY A 96 6.00 -3.06 2.53
N VAL A 97 6.81 -3.10 3.59
CA VAL A 97 7.73 -2.01 3.92
C VAL A 97 8.77 -1.84 2.81
N ASP A 98 9.36 -2.94 2.35
CA ASP A 98 10.39 -2.92 1.30
C ASP A 98 9.84 -2.28 0.03
N ARG A 99 8.66 -2.72 -0.41
CA ARG A 99 7.96 -2.18 -1.58
C ARG A 99 7.63 -0.69 -1.43
N THR A 100 7.23 -0.27 -0.23
CA THR A 100 6.98 1.14 0.10
C THR A 100 8.27 1.98 -0.02
N VAL A 101 9.38 1.50 0.53
CA VAL A 101 10.69 2.17 0.45
C VAL A 101 11.18 2.23 -0.98
N MET A 102 11.05 1.13 -1.74
CA MET A 102 11.44 1.08 -3.15
C MET A 102 10.71 2.13 -3.97
N PHE A 103 9.39 2.24 -3.83
CA PHE A 103 8.58 3.23 -4.54
C PHE A 103 8.94 4.66 -4.15
N ARG A 104 9.10 4.92 -2.86
CA ARG A 104 9.37 6.26 -2.34
C ARG A 104 10.79 6.75 -2.69
N ASN A 105 11.77 5.86 -2.73
CA ASN A 105 13.19 6.20 -2.89
C ASN A 105 13.76 5.81 -4.25
N ASN A 106 12.91 5.30 -5.16
CA ASN A 106 13.35 4.75 -6.44
C ASN A 106 14.46 3.68 -6.29
N ALA A 107 14.39 2.87 -5.23
CA ALA A 107 15.35 1.77 -5.03
C ALA A 107 15.02 0.64 -6.03
N ALA A 108 16.00 0.31 -6.86
CA ALA A 108 15.81 -0.56 -8.01
C ALA A 108 15.84 -2.06 -7.67
N ASP A 109 16.52 -2.44 -6.58
CA ASP A 109 16.73 -3.84 -6.20
C ASP A 109 16.33 -4.08 -4.75
N LEU A 110 15.63 -5.19 -4.51
CA LEU A 110 15.25 -5.61 -3.16
C LEU A 110 16.46 -6.15 -2.38
N ARG A 111 17.48 -6.67 -3.08
CA ARG A 111 18.66 -7.25 -2.45
C ARG A 111 19.48 -6.24 -1.66
N ASP A 112 19.48 -4.98 -2.10
CA ASP A 112 20.16 -3.88 -1.41
C ASP A 112 19.69 -3.71 0.05
N PHE A 113 18.47 -4.16 0.37
CA PHE A 113 17.90 -4.11 1.73
C PHE A 113 18.50 -5.16 2.69
N VAL A 114 19.04 -6.27 2.16
CA VAL A 114 19.47 -7.43 2.95
C VAL A 114 20.96 -7.76 2.81
N GLU A 115 21.64 -7.24 1.77
CA GLU A 115 23.06 -7.48 1.53
C GLU A 115 23.98 -6.74 2.53
N GLY A 116 23.45 -5.78 3.28
CA GLY A 116 24.19 -5.07 4.34
C GLY A 116 25.18 -4.02 3.84
N ASP A 117 25.07 -3.59 2.58
CA ASP A 117 25.91 -2.53 2.03
C ASP A 117 25.53 -1.17 2.63
N ILE A 118 26.47 -0.53 3.32
CA ILE A 118 26.27 0.77 3.97
C ILE A 118 25.92 1.92 3.00
N ARG A 119 26.16 1.76 1.70
CA ARG A 119 25.84 2.76 0.67
C ARG A 119 24.34 2.88 0.46
N PHE A 120 23.60 1.78 0.58
CA PHE A 120 22.15 1.75 0.39
C PHE A 120 21.38 2.60 1.42
N PRO A 121 21.53 2.40 2.75
CA PRO A 121 20.81 3.22 3.71
C PRO A 121 21.20 4.70 3.64
N ARG A 122 22.42 5.02 3.16
CA ARG A 122 22.87 6.40 2.92
C ARG A 122 22.22 7.07 1.72
N SER A 123 21.72 6.31 0.75
CA SER A 123 21.03 6.85 -0.43
C SER A 123 19.54 7.11 -0.22
N LEU A 124 18.95 6.62 0.88
CA LEU A 124 17.51 6.75 1.14
C LEU A 124 17.16 8.18 1.61
N GLN A 125 16.01 8.68 1.14
CA GLN A 125 15.40 9.93 1.58
C GLN A 125 14.62 9.72 2.89
N GLY A 126 14.71 10.70 3.80
CA GLY A 126 14.07 10.64 5.12
C GLY A 126 15.02 10.18 6.22
N GLY A 127 16.13 10.91 6.36
CA GLY A 127 17.25 10.57 7.24
C GLY A 127 16.85 10.19 8.67
N ALA A 128 17.74 9.44 9.32
CA ALA A 128 17.73 9.32 10.77
C ALA A 128 17.73 10.74 11.36
N ARG A 129 16.74 11.04 12.20
CA ARG A 129 16.88 12.16 13.14
C ARG A 129 18.02 11.85 14.11
#